data_AF-A0A7W0NQA5-F1
#
_entry.id   AF-A0A7W0NQA5-F1
#
_cell.length_a   1.000
_cell.length_b   1.000
_cell.length_c   1.000
_cell.angle_alpha   90.00
_cell.angle_beta   90.00
_cell.angle_gamma   90.00
#
_symmetry.space_group_name_H-M   'P 1'
#
loop_
_entity.id
_entity.type
_entity.pdbx_description
1 polymer ?
#
loop_
_entity_poly.entity_id
_entity_poly.type
_entity_poly.pdbx_seq_one_letter_code
_entity_poly.pdbx_strand_id
1 'polypeptide(L)'
;MLTNTPDYSDVGAARASARYFAPSIVLLLLAFASMAHLIQSALVRAAVLAIALIVSTSAWAVLVSGDSSKTDDVRSAVLKVLRENGLTHGYASYWNAGVYTVLTSQEVKIRQVQLTDRGVIPMRHLSAEHWYRGGERSGPTFLLLTDAEYLSLRDKGLLGCLHSPARLLMASSMHILVYDRDLSQTLLGWEDGRSNSERSVCLLAQTPRTVGKFVSESRALVSSPKDGAGYLMFGPYISLRPGNYVYRTTLQIESARDESAGLIDVTGGSGKQKFAAISLPTKTGTYTIELPFSVRRDAKEVELRTWVSGSATVTFTSASLIGGDFNNPSRMHPVEGPKLPNVVR
;
A
#
# COMPACT_ATOMS: atom_id res chain seq x y z
N MET A 1 5.32 -2.25 16.24
CA MET A 1 4.06 -2.83 15.73
C MET A 1 3.02 -2.67 16.83
N LEU A 2 2.42 -1.48 16.94
CA LEU A 2 1.36 -1.23 17.90
C LEU A 2 0.10 -1.87 17.33
N THR A 3 -0.31 -2.98 17.91
CA THR A 3 -1.64 -3.52 17.73
C THR A 3 -2.61 -2.47 18.26
N ASN A 4 -3.31 -1.77 17.35
CA ASN A 4 -4.50 -1.04 17.73
C ASN A 4 -5.44 -2.06 18.37
N THR A 5 -5.56 -2.01 19.69
CA THR A 5 -6.64 -2.69 20.40
C THR A 5 -7.94 -2.20 19.78
N PRO A 6 -8.84 -3.10 19.34
CA PRO A 6 -10.17 -2.68 18.91
C PRO A 6 -10.79 -1.87 20.04
N ASP A 7 -11.36 -0.72 19.73
CA ASP A 7 -12.19 0.03 20.67
C ASP A 7 -13.39 -0.86 21.02
N TYR A 8 -13.41 -1.39 22.25
CA TYR A 8 -14.43 -2.31 22.74
C TYR A 8 -15.76 -1.63 23.05
N SER A 9 -15.88 -0.32 22.82
CA SER A 9 -17.16 0.40 22.92
C SER A 9 -18.08 0.15 21.71
N ASP A 10 -17.55 -0.40 20.61
CA ASP A 10 -18.35 -0.76 19.45
C ASP A 10 -18.96 -2.17 19.58
N VAL A 11 -20.28 -2.22 19.72
CA VAL A 11 -21.07 -3.47 19.77
C VAL A 11 -20.81 -4.34 18.53
N GLY A 12 -20.42 -3.74 17.39
CA GLY A 12 -20.00 -4.44 16.18
C GLY A 12 -18.66 -5.19 16.33
N ALA A 13 -17.68 -4.59 17.03
CA ALA A 13 -16.37 -5.21 17.28
C ALA A 13 -16.47 -6.39 18.25
N ALA A 14 -17.35 -6.30 19.26
CA ALA A 14 -17.66 -7.41 20.16
C ALA A 14 -18.30 -8.60 19.42
N ARG A 15 -19.29 -8.35 18.54
CA ARG A 15 -19.90 -9.39 17.67
C ARG A 15 -18.89 -10.01 16.71
N ALA A 16 -18.00 -9.20 16.14
CA ALA A 16 -16.94 -9.63 15.25
C ALA A 16 -15.88 -10.52 15.95
N SER A 17 -15.73 -10.40 17.27
CA SER A 17 -14.78 -11.20 18.06
C SER A 17 -15.44 -12.48 18.57
N ALA A 18 -16.74 -12.44 18.89
CA ALA A 18 -17.52 -13.57 19.39
C ALA A 18 -17.54 -14.77 18.42
N ARG A 19 -17.53 -14.54 17.11
CA ARG A 19 -17.43 -15.60 16.08
C ARG A 19 -16.18 -16.48 16.19
N TYR A 20 -15.11 -16.00 16.81
CA TYR A 20 -13.91 -16.80 17.05
C TYR A 20 -14.03 -17.70 18.29
N PHE A 21 -14.95 -17.40 19.20
CA PHE A 21 -15.25 -18.26 20.35
C PHE A 21 -16.30 -19.31 20.03
N ALA A 22 -17.09 -19.13 18.95
CA ALA A 22 -18.13 -20.08 18.57
C ALA A 22 -17.60 -21.52 18.40
N PRO A 23 -16.46 -21.79 17.71
CA PRO A 23 -15.91 -23.14 17.63
C PRO A 23 -15.49 -23.69 18.99
N SER A 24 -14.85 -22.88 19.83
CA SER A 24 -14.41 -23.29 21.17
C SER A 24 -15.59 -23.59 22.10
N ILE A 25 -16.66 -22.78 22.04
CA ILE A 25 -17.89 -23.00 22.79
C ILE A 25 -18.57 -24.28 22.32
N VAL A 26 -18.68 -24.50 21.00
CA VAL A 26 -19.27 -25.74 20.45
C VAL A 26 -18.46 -26.96 20.89
N LEU A 27 -17.13 -26.91 20.80
CA LEU A 27 -16.27 -28.01 21.24
C LEU A 27 -16.37 -28.28 22.74
N LEU A 28 -16.47 -27.23 23.56
CA LEU A 28 -16.65 -27.34 25.00
C LEU A 28 -18.02 -27.94 25.33
N LEU A 29 -19.09 -27.51 24.65
CA LEU A 29 -20.43 -28.09 24.79
C LEU A 29 -20.46 -29.57 24.39
N LEU A 30 -19.78 -29.95 23.31
CA LEU A 30 -19.64 -31.34 22.90
C LEU A 30 -18.87 -32.18 23.94
N ALA A 31 -17.80 -31.63 24.52
CA ALA A 31 -17.04 -32.28 25.57
C ALA A 31 -17.88 -32.46 26.85
N PHE A 32 -18.65 -31.45 27.25
CA PHE A 32 -19.56 -31.54 28.40
C PHE A 32 -20.68 -32.54 28.16
N ALA A 33 -21.29 -32.53 26.97
CA ALA A 33 -22.31 -33.51 26.59
C ALA A 33 -21.74 -34.94 26.56
N SER A 34 -20.52 -35.12 26.04
CA SER A 34 -19.87 -36.43 26.01
C SER A 34 -19.50 -36.93 27.40
N MET A 35 -19.22 -36.05 28.37
CA MET A 35 -18.95 -36.44 29.76
C MET A 35 -20.21 -36.58 30.63
N ALA A 36 -21.40 -36.25 30.10
CA ALA A 36 -22.65 -36.28 30.87
C ALA A 36 -23.02 -37.69 31.39
N HIS A 37 -22.52 -38.76 30.75
CA HIS A 37 -22.71 -40.14 31.21
C HIS A 37 -21.96 -40.46 32.51
N LEU A 38 -20.94 -39.67 32.88
CA LEU A 38 -20.19 -39.81 34.13
C LEU A 38 -20.93 -39.20 35.33
N ILE A 39 -22.02 -38.46 35.08
CA ILE A 39 -22.83 -37.82 36.12
C ILE A 39 -23.87 -38.82 36.62
N GLN A 40 -23.74 -39.25 37.89
CA GLN A 40 -24.64 -40.24 38.48
C GLN A 40 -26.06 -39.72 38.75
N SER A 41 -26.19 -38.42 39.06
CA SER A 41 -27.50 -37.81 39.31
C SER A 41 -28.23 -37.50 38.01
N ALA A 42 -29.42 -38.10 37.84
CA ALA A 42 -30.27 -37.88 36.67
C ALA A 42 -30.72 -36.42 36.53
N LEU A 43 -30.98 -35.73 37.65
CA LEU A 43 -31.36 -34.31 37.68
C LEU A 43 -30.23 -33.40 37.19
N VAL A 44 -29.01 -33.64 37.68
CA VAL A 44 -27.83 -32.85 37.28
C VAL A 44 -27.50 -33.09 35.81
N ARG A 45 -27.59 -34.34 35.35
CA ARG A 45 -27.38 -34.68 33.94
C ARG A 45 -28.38 -33.99 33.00
N ALA A 46 -29.67 -33.96 33.38
CA ALA A 46 -30.70 -33.27 32.62
C ALA A 46 -30.46 -31.76 32.58
N ALA A 47 -30.05 -31.15 33.69
CA ALA A 47 -29.73 -29.73 33.75
C ALA A 47 -28.55 -29.34 32.86
N VAL A 48 -27.47 -30.14 32.84
CA VAL A 48 -26.30 -29.89 31.98
C VAL A 48 -26.66 -29.96 30.49
N LEU A 49 -27.44 -30.97 30.08
CA LEU A 49 -27.89 -31.10 28.69
C LEU A 49 -28.83 -29.95 28.29
N ALA A 50 -29.71 -29.51 29.19
CA ALA A 50 -30.60 -28.37 28.94
C ALA A 50 -29.81 -27.06 28.77
N ILE A 51 -28.80 -26.81 29.63
CA ILE A 51 -27.92 -25.64 29.50
C ILE A 51 -27.16 -25.68 28.17
N ALA A 52 -26.61 -26.85 27.78
CA ALA A 52 -25.91 -27.00 26.51
C ALA A 52 -26.82 -26.70 25.30
N LEU A 53 -28.08 -27.13 25.36
CA LEU A 53 -29.08 -26.85 24.32
C LEU A 53 -29.41 -25.35 24.25
N ILE A 54 -29.58 -24.68 25.39
CA ILE A 54 -29.87 -23.24 25.48
C ILE A 54 -28.70 -22.39 24.96
N VAL A 55 -27.46 -22.75 25.31
CA VAL A 55 -26.26 -22.05 24.80
C VAL A 55 -26.13 -22.25 23.28
N SER A 56 -26.47 -23.45 22.77
CA SER A 56 -26.44 -23.72 21.33
C SER A 56 -27.50 -22.92 20.55
N THR A 57 -28.72 -22.78 21.08
CA THR A 57 -29.80 -22.03 20.42
C THR A 57 -29.59 -20.52 20.48
N SER A 58 -29.03 -20.00 21.58
CA SER A 58 -28.64 -18.59 21.69
C SER A 58 -27.47 -18.23 20.76
N ALA A 59 -26.53 -19.14 20.52
CA ALA A 59 -25.47 -18.95 19.53
C ALA A 59 -26.00 -18.88 18.09
N TRP A 60 -27.06 -19.65 17.76
CA TRP A 60 -27.71 -19.61 16.45
C TRP A 60 -28.27 -18.23 16.13
N ALA A 61 -28.92 -17.57 17.09
CA ALA A 61 -29.42 -16.21 16.92
C ALA A 61 -28.29 -15.25 16.52
N VAL A 62 -27.11 -15.34 17.15
CA VAL A 62 -25.94 -14.49 16.83
C VAL A 62 -25.33 -14.82 15.46
N LEU A 63 -25.32 -16.10 15.07
CA LEU A 63 -24.75 -16.55 13.80
C LEU A 63 -25.64 -16.21 12.60
N VAL A 64 -26.95 -16.14 12.79
CA VAL A 64 -27.94 -15.91 11.72
C VAL A 64 -28.43 -14.46 11.66
N SER A 65 -28.41 -13.71 12.76
CA SER A 65 -28.87 -12.30 12.79
C SER A 65 -27.86 -11.25 12.29
N GLY A 66 -27.01 -11.62 11.34
CA GLY A 66 -26.32 -10.63 10.52
C GLY A 66 -27.33 -9.97 9.57
N ASP A 67 -27.35 -8.64 9.48
CA ASP A 67 -28.18 -7.88 8.53
C ASP A 67 -27.77 -8.19 7.07
N SER A 68 -28.13 -9.39 6.60
CA SER A 68 -27.70 -9.97 5.33
C SER A 68 -28.34 -9.25 4.14
N SER A 69 -29.59 -8.80 4.28
CA SER A 69 -30.37 -8.18 3.22
C SER A 69 -29.67 -6.97 2.57
N LYS A 70 -29.24 -5.99 3.36
CA LYS A 70 -28.53 -4.80 2.85
C LYS A 70 -27.17 -5.15 2.24
N THR A 71 -26.48 -6.13 2.82
CA THR A 71 -25.16 -6.55 2.33
C THR A 71 -25.30 -7.26 0.97
N ASP A 72 -26.34 -8.05 0.80
CA ASP A 72 -26.64 -8.75 -0.44
C ASP A 72 -27.07 -7.79 -1.56
N ASP A 73 -27.80 -6.71 -1.23
CA ASP A 73 -28.15 -5.66 -2.17
C ASP A 73 -26.93 -4.90 -2.70
N VAL A 74 -26.01 -4.48 -1.81
CA VAL A 74 -24.76 -3.80 -2.20
C VAL A 74 -23.91 -4.70 -3.08
N ARG A 75 -23.73 -5.96 -2.69
CA ARG A 75 -22.93 -6.92 -3.46
C ARG A 75 -23.51 -7.15 -4.84
N SER A 76 -24.82 -7.36 -4.92
CA SER A 76 -25.52 -7.58 -6.18
C SER A 76 -25.39 -6.36 -7.12
N ALA A 77 -25.50 -5.14 -6.58
CA ALA A 77 -25.29 -3.92 -7.33
C ALA A 77 -23.86 -3.81 -7.91
N VAL A 78 -22.84 -4.11 -7.11
CA VAL A 78 -21.43 -4.13 -7.57
C VAL A 78 -21.24 -5.18 -8.67
N LEU A 79 -21.72 -6.40 -8.47
CA LEU A 79 -21.62 -7.47 -9.46
C LEU A 79 -22.26 -7.11 -10.80
N LYS A 80 -23.43 -6.45 -10.76
CA LYS A 80 -24.11 -5.95 -11.96
C LYS A 80 -23.25 -4.93 -12.70
N VAL A 81 -22.76 -3.90 -12.01
CA VAL A 81 -21.93 -2.85 -12.62
C VAL A 81 -20.63 -3.41 -13.21
N LEU A 82 -19.98 -4.35 -12.52
CA LEU A 82 -18.76 -5.00 -13.01
C LEU A 82 -19.01 -5.74 -14.33
N ARG A 83 -20.10 -6.51 -14.42
CA ARG A 83 -20.47 -7.26 -15.63
C ARG A 83 -20.89 -6.36 -16.79
N GLU A 84 -21.77 -5.39 -16.54
CA GLU A 84 -22.25 -4.45 -17.56
C GLU A 84 -21.11 -3.62 -18.17
N ASN A 85 -20.02 -3.41 -17.43
CA ASN A 85 -18.85 -2.68 -17.89
C ASN A 85 -17.69 -3.57 -18.35
N GLY A 86 -17.87 -4.89 -18.41
CA GLY A 86 -16.84 -5.84 -18.85
C GLY A 86 -15.58 -5.85 -17.96
N LEU A 87 -15.72 -5.51 -16.68
CA LEU A 87 -14.61 -5.39 -15.74
C LEU A 87 -14.26 -6.75 -15.15
N THR A 88 -13.16 -7.33 -15.59
CA THR A 88 -12.75 -8.70 -15.21
C THR A 88 -11.64 -8.74 -14.17
N HIS A 89 -10.99 -7.61 -13.87
CA HIS A 89 -9.83 -7.58 -12.98
C HIS A 89 -9.71 -6.26 -12.24
N GLY A 90 -9.43 -6.34 -10.94
CA GLY A 90 -9.24 -5.14 -10.13
C GLY A 90 -8.56 -5.41 -8.81
N TYR A 91 -8.52 -4.37 -8.01
CA TYR A 91 -7.96 -4.34 -6.67
C TYR A 91 -8.98 -3.81 -5.68
N ALA A 92 -8.95 -4.31 -4.46
CA ALA A 92 -9.77 -3.80 -3.35
C ALA A 92 -9.08 -4.07 -2.02
N SER A 93 -9.57 -3.48 -0.93
CA SER A 93 -9.08 -3.84 0.40
C SER A 93 -9.33 -5.34 0.71
N TYR A 94 -8.57 -5.87 1.66
CA TYR A 94 -8.64 -7.28 2.08
C TYR A 94 -10.08 -7.77 2.31
N TRP A 95 -10.92 -6.93 2.94
CA TRP A 95 -12.30 -7.27 3.28
C TRP A 95 -13.22 -7.40 2.06
N ASN A 96 -12.87 -6.75 0.94
CA ASN A 96 -13.72 -6.69 -0.26
C ASN A 96 -13.20 -7.60 -1.38
N ALA A 97 -11.90 -7.70 -1.59
CA ALA A 97 -11.32 -8.36 -2.76
C ALA A 97 -11.74 -9.83 -2.92
N GLY A 98 -11.62 -10.61 -1.84
CA GLY A 98 -11.96 -12.05 -1.87
C GLY A 98 -13.44 -12.31 -2.12
N VAL A 99 -14.32 -11.47 -1.55
CA VAL A 99 -15.79 -11.63 -1.61
C VAL A 99 -16.27 -11.67 -3.06
N TYR A 100 -15.93 -10.64 -3.84
CA TYR A 100 -16.39 -10.55 -5.23
C TYR A 100 -15.72 -11.56 -6.16
N THR A 101 -14.47 -11.93 -5.90
CA THR A 101 -13.81 -13.00 -6.66
C THR A 101 -14.54 -14.33 -6.50
N VAL A 102 -15.01 -14.64 -5.29
CA VAL A 102 -15.77 -15.87 -5.02
C VAL A 102 -17.18 -15.78 -5.60
N LEU A 103 -17.89 -14.67 -5.38
CA LEU A 103 -19.27 -14.48 -5.85
C LEU A 103 -19.39 -14.48 -7.39
N THR A 104 -18.32 -14.15 -8.10
CA THR A 104 -18.25 -14.23 -9.57
C THR A 104 -17.72 -15.56 -10.08
N SER A 105 -17.48 -16.55 -9.20
CA SER A 105 -16.85 -17.82 -9.58
C SER A 105 -15.54 -17.62 -10.36
N GLN A 106 -14.75 -16.60 -9.96
CA GLN A 106 -13.50 -16.15 -10.60
C GLN A 106 -13.64 -15.50 -12.00
N GLU A 107 -14.85 -15.21 -12.48
CA GLU A 107 -15.06 -14.40 -13.69
C GLU A 107 -14.45 -13.00 -13.53
N VAL A 108 -14.59 -12.41 -12.33
CA VAL A 108 -13.94 -11.15 -11.96
C VAL A 108 -12.91 -11.40 -10.87
N LYS A 109 -11.63 -11.16 -11.17
CA LYS A 109 -10.51 -11.36 -10.26
C LYS A 109 -10.16 -10.06 -9.55
N ILE A 110 -10.57 -9.93 -8.30
CA ILE A 110 -10.23 -8.78 -7.45
C ILE A 110 -9.14 -9.21 -6.45
N ARG A 111 -7.98 -8.52 -6.45
CA ARG A 111 -6.84 -8.86 -5.59
C ARG A 111 -6.69 -7.87 -4.45
N GLN A 112 -6.32 -8.37 -3.27
CA GLN A 112 -6.25 -7.54 -2.08
C GLN A 112 -5.08 -6.54 -2.14
N VAL A 113 -5.33 -5.32 -1.71
CA VAL A 113 -4.33 -4.27 -1.52
C VAL A 113 -4.48 -3.65 -0.14
N GLN A 114 -3.41 -3.04 0.36
CA GLN A 114 -3.46 -2.17 1.53
C GLN A 114 -3.62 -0.73 1.07
N LEU A 115 -4.58 -0.04 1.66
CA LEU A 115 -4.75 1.40 1.51
C LEU A 115 -4.03 2.05 2.70
N THR A 116 -2.98 2.81 2.41
CA THR A 116 -2.15 3.47 3.42
C THR A 116 -2.15 4.98 3.18
N ASP A 117 -1.62 5.74 4.14
CA ASP A 117 -1.40 7.20 3.98
C ASP A 117 -0.44 7.57 2.85
N ARG A 118 0.22 6.56 2.26
CA ARG A 118 1.23 6.69 1.22
C ARG A 118 0.76 6.14 -0.13
N GLY A 119 -0.48 5.64 -0.20
CA GLY A 119 -1.08 5.10 -1.41
C GLY A 119 -1.45 3.62 -1.30
N VAL A 120 -1.55 2.99 -2.47
CA VAL A 120 -2.03 1.62 -2.64
C VAL A 120 -0.85 0.67 -2.80
N ILE A 121 -0.65 -0.23 -1.83
CA ILE A 121 0.46 -1.19 -1.83
C ILE A 121 -0.02 -2.64 -1.81
N PRO A 122 0.77 -3.62 -2.25
CA PRO A 122 0.38 -5.03 -2.24
C PRO A 122 0.08 -5.53 -0.83
N MET A 123 -1.05 -6.23 -0.64
CA MET A 123 -1.33 -6.96 0.59
C MET A 123 -0.86 -8.40 0.44
N ARG A 124 0.39 -8.67 0.86
CA ARG A 124 1.04 -9.97 0.64
C ARG A 124 0.49 -11.10 1.53
N HIS A 125 -0.12 -10.76 2.66
CA HIS A 125 -0.72 -11.74 3.57
C HIS A 125 -1.91 -12.44 2.89
N LEU A 126 -1.92 -13.78 2.91
CA LEU A 126 -2.95 -14.63 2.29
C LEU A 126 -3.17 -14.34 0.78
N SER A 127 -2.11 -13.97 0.08
CA SER A 127 -2.15 -13.67 -1.36
C SER A 127 -1.08 -14.44 -2.10
N ALA A 128 -1.28 -14.66 -3.40
CA ALA A 128 -0.22 -15.18 -4.25
C ALA A 128 0.64 -14.04 -4.79
N GLU A 129 1.95 -14.23 -4.70
CA GLU A 129 2.94 -13.21 -5.05
C GLU A 129 2.85 -12.72 -6.50
N HIS A 130 2.52 -13.61 -7.43
CA HIS A 130 2.43 -13.28 -8.85
C HIS A 130 1.29 -12.29 -9.17
N TRP A 131 0.31 -12.11 -8.28
CA TRP A 131 -0.78 -11.14 -8.46
C TRP A 131 -0.32 -9.67 -8.57
N TYR A 132 0.90 -9.39 -8.14
CA TYR A 132 1.44 -8.04 -8.04
C TYR A 132 2.64 -7.79 -8.97
N ARG A 133 2.99 -8.76 -9.82
CA ARG A 133 4.09 -8.61 -10.77
C ARG A 133 3.64 -7.78 -11.96
N GLY A 134 4.13 -6.55 -12.05
CA GLY A 134 3.85 -5.67 -13.19
C GLY A 134 4.34 -6.29 -14.51
N GLY A 135 3.50 -6.24 -15.54
CA GLY A 135 3.84 -6.70 -16.89
C GLY A 135 3.40 -8.12 -17.24
N GLU A 136 2.97 -8.94 -16.29
CA GLU A 136 2.31 -10.22 -16.59
C GLU A 136 0.92 -10.01 -17.22
N ARG A 137 0.35 -8.80 -17.09
CA ARG A 137 -0.93 -8.44 -17.67
C ARG A 137 -0.90 -7.08 -18.37
N SER A 138 -1.51 -7.05 -19.55
CA SER A 138 -1.87 -5.85 -20.29
C SER A 138 -3.41 -5.76 -20.32
N GLY A 139 -3.95 -4.64 -19.88
CA GLY A 139 -5.39 -4.38 -19.93
C GLY A 139 -5.90 -3.51 -18.78
N PRO A 140 -7.18 -3.11 -18.85
CA PRO A 140 -7.78 -2.26 -17.85
C PRO A 140 -7.85 -2.94 -16.48
N THR A 141 -7.70 -2.12 -15.44
CA THR A 141 -7.96 -2.50 -14.04
C THR A 141 -8.99 -1.59 -13.45
N PHE A 142 -9.58 -2.01 -12.34
CA PHE A 142 -10.30 -1.09 -11.47
C PHE A 142 -9.81 -1.17 -10.03
N LEU A 143 -10.03 -0.09 -9.28
CA LEU A 143 -9.88 -0.05 -7.83
C LEU A 143 -11.28 0.13 -7.23
N LEU A 144 -11.71 -0.87 -6.46
CA LEU A 144 -12.99 -0.88 -5.75
C LEU A 144 -12.78 -0.38 -4.31
N LEU A 145 -13.50 0.67 -3.96
CA LEU A 145 -13.40 1.37 -2.68
C LEU A 145 -14.78 1.54 -2.07
N THR A 146 -14.87 1.41 -0.75
CA THR A 146 -15.99 1.97 0.02
C THR A 146 -15.96 3.49 -0.01
N ASP A 147 -17.08 4.15 0.35
CA ASP A 147 -17.12 5.61 0.52
C ASP A 147 -16.02 6.13 1.46
N ALA A 148 -15.84 5.48 2.62
CA ALA A 148 -14.82 5.88 3.59
C ALA A 148 -13.39 5.78 3.04
N GLU A 149 -13.09 4.71 2.30
CA GLU A 149 -11.78 4.53 1.66
C GLU A 149 -11.56 5.54 0.54
N TYR A 150 -12.57 5.80 -0.29
CA TYR A 150 -12.51 6.80 -1.35
C TYR A 150 -12.27 8.20 -0.80
N LEU A 151 -13.05 8.61 0.20
CA LEU A 151 -12.89 9.90 0.88
C LEU A 151 -11.50 10.03 1.51
N SER A 152 -11.02 8.98 2.19
CA SER A 152 -9.68 8.98 2.79
C SER A 152 -8.57 9.19 1.75
N LEU A 153 -8.63 8.51 0.60
CA LEU A 153 -7.64 8.68 -0.47
C LEU A 153 -7.76 10.05 -1.13
N ARG A 154 -8.98 10.56 -1.33
CA ARG A 154 -9.23 11.87 -1.93
C ARG A 154 -8.71 13.00 -1.05
N ASP A 155 -9.05 12.99 0.23
CA ASP A 155 -8.71 14.06 1.18
C ASP A 155 -7.20 14.09 1.45
N LYS A 156 -6.51 12.96 1.31
CA LYS A 156 -5.04 12.86 1.32
C LYS A 156 -4.40 13.22 -0.03
N GLY A 157 -5.16 13.54 -1.06
CA GLY A 157 -4.63 13.81 -2.41
C GLY A 157 -4.04 12.59 -3.11
N LEU A 158 -4.20 11.38 -2.55
CA LEU A 158 -3.62 10.14 -3.08
C LEU A 158 -4.26 9.70 -4.40
N LEU A 159 -5.51 10.07 -4.65
CA LEU A 159 -6.15 9.79 -5.95
C LEU A 159 -5.39 10.44 -7.12
N GLY A 160 -4.82 11.63 -6.91
CA GLY A 160 -3.97 12.30 -7.91
C GLY A 160 -2.64 11.58 -8.17
N CYS A 161 -2.27 10.62 -7.34
CA CYS A 161 -1.08 9.79 -7.49
C CYS A 161 -1.34 8.50 -8.28
N LEU A 162 -2.60 8.06 -8.35
CA LEU A 162 -2.98 6.79 -8.99
C LEU A 162 -3.17 6.93 -10.51
N HIS A 163 -2.75 8.06 -11.09
CA HIS A 163 -3.21 8.56 -12.39
C HIS A 163 -4.72 8.82 -12.41
N SER A 164 -5.18 9.64 -13.35
CA SER A 164 -6.62 9.88 -13.47
C SER A 164 -7.33 8.61 -13.93
N PRO A 165 -8.39 8.15 -13.24
CA PRO A 165 -9.19 7.05 -13.73
C PRO A 165 -9.87 7.46 -15.05
N ALA A 166 -9.93 6.53 -15.99
CA ALA A 166 -10.64 6.71 -17.26
C ALA A 166 -12.14 6.84 -17.03
N ARG A 167 -12.67 6.10 -16.04
CA ARG A 167 -14.09 6.16 -15.64
C ARG A 167 -14.21 6.02 -14.13
N LEU A 168 -15.14 6.76 -13.54
CA LEU A 168 -15.59 6.56 -12.17
C LEU A 168 -17.03 6.03 -12.23
N LEU A 169 -17.23 4.80 -11.75
CA LEU A 169 -18.54 4.18 -11.65
C LEU A 169 -18.96 4.09 -10.17
N MET A 170 -20.27 4.10 -9.92
CA MET A 170 -20.85 3.97 -8.60
C MET A 170 -21.77 2.76 -8.56
N ALA A 171 -21.68 1.98 -7.49
CA ALA A 171 -22.56 0.84 -7.24
C ALA A 171 -22.99 0.85 -5.75
N SER A 172 -24.18 1.40 -5.48
CA SER A 172 -24.60 1.70 -4.10
C SER A 172 -23.56 2.57 -3.38
N SER A 173 -23.07 2.20 -2.19
CA SER A 173 -22.03 2.91 -1.41
C SER A 173 -20.58 2.48 -1.78
N MET A 174 -20.35 2.09 -3.03
CA MET A 174 -19.04 1.65 -3.51
C MET A 174 -18.62 2.46 -4.74
N HIS A 175 -17.39 2.93 -4.72
CA HIS A 175 -16.71 3.62 -5.81
C HIS A 175 -15.86 2.62 -6.61
N ILE A 176 -16.00 2.63 -7.94
CA ILE A 176 -15.22 1.78 -8.86
C ILE A 176 -14.43 2.71 -9.79
N LEU A 177 -13.15 2.88 -9.50
CA LEU A 177 -12.23 3.70 -10.30
C LEU A 177 -11.62 2.81 -11.38
N VAL A 178 -11.96 3.04 -12.65
CA VAL A 178 -11.50 2.24 -13.79
C VAL A 178 -10.31 2.93 -14.45
N TYR A 179 -9.25 2.16 -14.73
CA TYR A 179 -8.01 2.60 -15.36
C TYR A 179 -7.81 1.81 -16.65
N ASP A 180 -7.34 2.47 -17.71
CA ASP A 180 -7.10 1.85 -19.02
C ASP A 180 -5.86 0.93 -19.05
N ARG A 181 -5.10 0.91 -17.95
CA ARG A 181 -3.90 0.10 -17.76
C ARG A 181 -3.93 -0.62 -16.43
N ASP A 182 -3.00 -1.56 -16.27
CA ASP A 182 -2.85 -2.28 -15.01
C ASP A 182 -2.13 -1.40 -13.98
N LEU A 183 -2.81 -1.10 -12.86
CA LEU A 183 -2.26 -0.32 -11.75
C LEU A 183 -0.96 -0.90 -11.18
N SER A 184 -0.75 -2.23 -11.22
CA SER A 184 0.49 -2.87 -10.75
C SER A 184 1.74 -2.40 -11.50
N GLN A 185 1.58 -1.86 -12.71
CA GLN A 185 2.69 -1.33 -13.50
C GLN A 185 3.14 0.05 -13.06
N THR A 186 2.26 0.84 -12.44
CA THR A 186 2.52 2.25 -12.09
C THR A 186 2.78 2.47 -10.61
N LEU A 187 2.27 1.59 -9.75
CA LEU A 187 2.34 1.77 -8.32
C LEU A 187 3.68 1.34 -7.74
N LEU A 188 4.19 2.19 -6.85
CA LEU A 188 5.43 1.96 -6.13
C LEU A 188 5.25 0.90 -5.04
N GLY A 189 6.25 0.07 -4.79
CA GLY A 189 6.17 -1.11 -3.90
C GLY A 189 5.71 -2.39 -4.59
N TRP A 190 5.46 -2.32 -5.90
CA TRP A 190 5.07 -3.43 -6.77
C TRP A 190 6.25 -3.90 -7.65
N GLU A 191 7.47 -3.48 -7.32
CA GLU A 191 8.66 -3.80 -8.08
C GLU A 191 9.11 -5.24 -7.84
N ASP A 192 9.41 -5.95 -8.93
CA ASP A 192 9.97 -7.30 -8.91
C ASP A 192 11.46 -7.33 -9.24
N GLY A 193 12.09 -6.15 -9.42
CA GLY A 193 13.49 -5.99 -9.80
C GLY A 193 13.80 -6.34 -11.26
N ARG A 194 12.79 -6.73 -12.05
CA ARG A 194 12.94 -7.14 -13.46
C ARG A 194 12.26 -6.16 -14.43
N SER A 195 11.26 -5.44 -13.95
CA SER A 195 10.49 -4.46 -14.72
C SER A 195 11.24 -3.12 -14.85
N ASN A 196 11.54 -2.72 -16.09
CA ASN A 196 12.08 -1.41 -16.47
C ASN A 196 11.06 -0.26 -16.40
N SER A 197 9.90 -0.49 -15.77
CA SER A 197 8.87 0.55 -15.64
C SER A 197 9.25 1.53 -14.53
N GLU A 198 9.32 2.80 -14.90
CA GLU A 198 9.51 3.90 -13.97
C GLU A 198 8.26 4.10 -13.12
N ARG A 199 8.43 4.03 -11.80
CA ARG A 199 7.35 4.21 -10.83
C ARG A 199 7.63 5.46 -10.01
N SER A 200 6.75 6.44 -10.12
CA SER A 200 6.94 7.74 -9.45
C SER A 200 6.53 7.67 -7.98
N VAL A 201 7.32 8.31 -7.12
CA VAL A 201 6.94 8.64 -5.76
C VAL A 201 5.99 9.82 -5.81
N CYS A 202 4.84 9.72 -5.13
CA CYS A 202 3.93 10.83 -5.06
C CYS A 202 4.36 11.87 -4.02
N LEU A 203 4.65 13.08 -4.48
CA LEU A 203 4.93 14.23 -3.61
C LEU A 203 3.63 14.93 -3.25
N LEU A 204 3.39 15.08 -1.95
CA LEU A 204 2.17 15.62 -1.35
C LEU A 204 2.51 16.48 -0.12
N ALA A 205 1.53 17.23 0.37
CA ALA A 205 1.68 18.05 1.57
C ALA A 205 2.15 17.25 2.80
N GLN A 206 1.75 15.98 2.89
CA GLN A 206 2.12 15.05 3.95
C GLN A 206 3.37 14.21 3.67
N THR A 207 4.10 14.44 2.57
CA THR A 207 5.34 13.70 2.30
C THR A 207 6.32 13.90 3.48
N PRO A 208 6.83 12.80 4.09
CA PRO A 208 7.68 12.90 5.27
C PRO A 208 8.94 13.73 5.02
N ARG A 209 9.20 14.68 5.93
CA ARG A 209 10.31 15.64 5.89
C ARG A 209 10.55 16.24 7.28
N THR A 210 11.74 16.78 7.52
CA THR A 210 12.08 17.55 8.71
C THR A 210 12.30 19.04 8.42
N VAL A 211 12.59 19.40 7.16
CA VAL A 211 12.77 20.78 6.71
C VAL A 211 12.04 21.01 5.38
N GLY A 212 11.81 22.29 5.06
CA GLY A 212 11.13 22.69 3.84
C GLY A 212 9.61 22.43 3.87
N LYS A 213 8.96 22.83 2.77
CA LYS A 213 7.50 22.78 2.62
C LYS A 213 7.10 22.27 1.25
N PHE A 214 5.92 21.68 1.18
CA PHE A 214 5.28 21.38 -0.09
C PHE A 214 4.67 22.65 -0.69
N VAL A 215 4.90 22.88 -1.97
CA VAL A 215 4.34 23.99 -2.76
C VAL A 215 3.38 23.38 -3.77
N SER A 216 2.08 23.66 -3.63
CA SER A 216 1.00 23.02 -4.40
C SER A 216 1.05 23.34 -5.88
N GLU A 217 1.41 24.57 -6.24
CA GLU A 217 1.42 25.09 -7.60
C GLU A 217 2.45 24.35 -8.47
N SER A 218 3.62 24.07 -7.91
CA SER A 218 4.71 23.35 -8.58
C SER A 218 4.76 21.86 -8.23
N ARG A 219 3.89 21.39 -7.33
CA ARG A 219 3.91 20.03 -6.74
C ARG A 219 5.31 19.60 -6.27
N ALA A 220 6.06 20.55 -5.70
CA ALA A 220 7.45 20.36 -5.31
C ALA A 220 7.64 20.49 -3.80
N LEU A 221 8.72 19.90 -3.29
CA LEU A 221 9.22 20.16 -1.93
C LEU A 221 10.33 21.19 -2.03
N VAL A 222 10.21 22.29 -1.28
CA VAL A 222 11.14 23.41 -1.34
C VAL A 222 11.72 23.68 0.05
N SER A 223 13.04 23.74 0.14
CA SER A 223 13.78 24.23 1.30
C SER A 223 14.66 25.41 0.90
N SER A 224 14.85 26.33 1.84
CA SER A 224 15.73 27.49 1.75
C SER A 224 16.78 27.45 2.87
N PRO A 225 17.87 28.25 2.78
CA PRO A 225 18.85 28.33 3.85
C PRO A 225 18.28 28.68 5.24
N LYS A 226 17.13 29.37 5.28
CA LYS A 226 16.46 29.74 6.54
C LYS A 226 15.85 28.53 7.27
N ASP A 227 15.58 27.44 6.56
CA ASP A 227 15.00 26.22 7.14
C ASP A 227 16.07 25.36 7.86
N GLY A 228 17.36 25.69 7.69
CA GLY A 228 18.47 24.93 8.23
C GLY A 228 18.71 23.59 7.52
N ALA A 229 19.50 22.73 8.16
CA ALA A 229 19.86 21.42 7.63
C ALA A 229 18.85 20.34 8.05
N GLY A 230 18.53 19.42 7.14
CA GLY A 230 17.60 18.32 7.45
C GLY A 230 17.12 17.56 6.23
N TYR A 231 16.21 16.61 6.43
CA TYR A 231 15.60 15.87 5.34
C TYR A 231 14.48 16.69 4.69
N LEU A 232 14.66 17.01 3.41
CA LEU A 232 13.62 17.59 2.57
C LEU A 232 12.61 16.51 2.13
N MET A 233 13.05 15.25 2.04
CA MET A 233 12.21 14.10 1.74
C MET A 233 12.83 12.82 2.32
N PHE A 234 11.99 11.95 2.90
CA PHE A 234 12.34 10.57 3.21
C PHE A 234 11.13 9.63 3.05
N GLY A 235 11.40 8.34 2.87
CA GLY A 235 10.42 7.35 2.38
C GLY A 235 10.52 7.19 0.85
N PRO A 236 9.57 6.52 0.20
CA PRO A 236 8.46 5.78 0.76
C PRO A 236 8.94 4.42 1.23
N TYR A 237 8.54 4.02 2.45
CA TYR A 237 8.96 2.81 3.16
C TYR A 237 8.46 1.52 2.46
N ILE A 238 9.05 1.19 1.33
CA ILE A 238 8.64 0.08 0.46
C ILE A 238 9.48 -1.16 0.73
N SER A 239 9.00 -2.32 0.26
CA SER A 239 9.79 -3.54 0.25
C SER A 239 10.30 -3.80 -1.16
N LEU A 240 11.61 -4.00 -1.30
CA LEU A 240 12.26 -4.32 -2.57
C LEU A 240 12.79 -5.75 -2.55
N ARG A 241 12.71 -6.40 -3.71
CA ARG A 241 13.23 -7.74 -3.95
C ARG A 241 14.70 -7.69 -4.38
N PRO A 242 15.41 -8.83 -4.37
CA PRO A 242 16.71 -8.92 -5.01
C PRO A 242 16.63 -8.45 -6.46
N GLY A 243 17.52 -7.53 -6.83
CA GLY A 243 17.50 -6.91 -8.15
C GLY A 243 18.37 -5.67 -8.21
N ASN A 244 18.48 -5.13 -9.42
CA ASN A 244 19.12 -3.85 -9.67
C ASN A 244 18.03 -2.79 -9.85
N TYR A 245 18.32 -1.61 -9.32
CA TYR A 245 17.40 -0.50 -9.28
C TYR A 245 18.12 0.81 -9.57
N VAL A 246 17.40 1.78 -10.10
CA VAL A 246 17.85 3.17 -10.21
C VAL A 246 16.84 4.04 -9.48
N TYR A 247 17.32 4.80 -8.50
CA TYR A 247 16.58 5.92 -7.95
C TYR A 247 16.86 7.15 -8.83
N ARG A 248 15.84 7.66 -9.51
CA ARG A 248 15.93 8.89 -10.30
C ARG A 248 15.19 10.03 -9.61
N THR A 249 15.80 11.21 -9.58
CA THR A 249 15.17 12.41 -9.04
C THR A 249 15.57 13.66 -9.80
N THR A 250 14.65 14.62 -9.91
CA THR A 250 14.92 15.95 -10.46
C THR A 250 14.78 17.01 -9.38
N LEU A 251 15.79 17.86 -9.27
CA LEU A 251 15.83 18.98 -8.34
C LEU A 251 16.50 20.21 -8.96
N GLN A 252 16.17 21.38 -8.44
CA GLN A 252 16.84 22.64 -8.73
C GLN A 252 17.56 23.12 -7.48
N ILE A 253 18.80 23.56 -7.66
CA ILE A 253 19.64 24.14 -6.61
C ILE A 253 19.87 25.59 -6.97
N GLU A 254 19.64 26.47 -6.01
CA GLU A 254 20.05 27.88 -6.06
C GLU A 254 20.97 28.14 -4.87
N SER A 255 22.27 28.20 -5.16
CA SER A 255 23.30 28.40 -4.14
C SER A 255 24.03 29.72 -4.36
N ALA A 256 24.32 30.41 -3.25
CA ALA A 256 25.24 31.54 -3.22
C ALA A 256 26.65 31.15 -2.76
N ARG A 257 26.88 29.87 -2.41
CA ARG A 257 28.13 29.34 -1.87
C ARG A 257 28.58 28.10 -2.64
N ASP A 258 29.88 27.90 -2.78
CA ASP A 258 30.48 26.68 -3.34
C ASP A 258 30.55 25.53 -2.31
N GLU A 259 29.44 25.28 -1.61
CA GLU A 259 29.29 24.19 -0.65
C GLU A 259 28.28 23.16 -1.16
N SER A 260 28.43 21.89 -0.76
CA SER A 260 27.44 20.86 -1.10
C SER A 260 26.06 21.27 -0.60
N ALA A 261 25.06 21.22 -1.50
CA ALA A 261 23.67 21.50 -1.16
C ALA A 261 23.04 20.39 -0.31
N GLY A 262 23.69 19.22 -0.18
CA GLY A 262 23.17 18.09 0.58
C GLY A 262 23.60 16.71 0.10
N LEU A 263 22.74 15.73 0.32
CA LEU A 263 22.95 14.30 0.05
C LEU A 263 21.64 13.67 -0.44
N ILE A 264 21.74 12.84 -1.49
CA ILE A 264 20.71 11.86 -1.83
C ILE A 264 21.21 10.49 -1.42
N ASP A 265 20.38 9.69 -0.75
CA ASP A 265 20.70 8.30 -0.48
C ASP A 265 19.50 7.36 -0.51
N VAL A 266 19.80 6.07 -0.62
CA VAL A 266 18.85 4.97 -0.56
C VAL A 266 19.22 4.08 0.61
N THR A 267 18.28 3.89 1.54
CA THR A 267 18.50 3.07 2.74
C THR A 267 17.38 2.07 2.97
N GLY A 268 17.55 1.12 3.88
CA GLY A 268 16.54 0.16 4.28
C GLY A 268 16.69 -0.27 5.74
N GLY A 269 15.68 -0.99 6.25
CA GLY A 269 15.66 -1.49 7.63
C GLY A 269 15.76 -0.36 8.65
N SER A 270 14.95 0.69 8.49
CA SER A 270 14.98 1.90 9.31
C SER A 270 16.37 2.60 9.29
N GLY A 271 16.95 2.75 8.09
CA GLY A 271 18.24 3.42 7.88
C GLY A 271 19.49 2.61 8.25
N LYS A 272 19.34 1.37 8.75
CA LYS A 272 20.47 0.51 9.16
C LYS A 272 21.25 -0.06 7.97
N GLN A 273 20.59 -0.22 6.83
CA GLN A 273 21.18 -0.69 5.59
C GLN A 273 21.31 0.48 4.62
N LYS A 274 22.52 0.77 4.15
CA LYS A 274 22.77 1.76 3.09
C LYS A 274 22.98 1.04 1.76
N PHE A 275 22.25 1.46 0.72
CA PHE A 275 22.36 0.87 -0.61
C PHE A 275 23.21 1.71 -1.55
N ALA A 276 22.99 3.03 -1.57
CA ALA A 276 23.75 3.98 -2.36
C ALA A 276 23.59 5.40 -1.80
N ALA A 277 24.54 6.28 -2.09
CA ALA A 277 24.51 7.68 -1.69
C ALA A 277 25.33 8.55 -2.65
N ILE A 278 24.92 9.80 -2.85
CA ILE A 278 25.63 10.79 -3.65
C ILE A 278 25.43 12.21 -3.09
N SER A 279 26.50 13.00 -3.01
CA SER A 279 26.41 14.40 -2.62
C SER A 279 25.73 15.24 -3.70
N LEU A 280 24.91 16.20 -3.29
CA LEU A 280 24.31 17.14 -4.22
C LEU A 280 25.38 18.09 -4.80
N PRO A 281 25.22 18.55 -6.06
CA PRO A 281 26.09 19.56 -6.64
C PRO A 281 26.13 20.85 -5.82
N THR A 282 27.23 21.59 -5.93
CA THR A 282 27.39 22.91 -5.30
C THR A 282 26.87 24.06 -6.18
N LYS A 283 26.84 23.83 -7.50
CA LYS A 283 26.50 24.86 -8.48
C LYS A 283 24.98 25.04 -8.60
N THR A 284 24.58 26.27 -8.90
CA THR A 284 23.20 26.59 -9.25
C THR A 284 22.83 25.93 -10.57
N GLY A 285 21.66 25.29 -10.62
CA GLY A 285 21.16 24.62 -11.81
C GLY A 285 20.07 23.60 -11.52
N THR A 286 19.51 23.07 -12.59
CA THR A 286 18.59 21.93 -12.55
C THR A 286 19.37 20.65 -12.79
N TYR A 287 19.13 19.65 -11.94
CA TYR A 287 19.82 18.37 -11.95
C TYR A 287 18.82 17.24 -11.98
N THR A 288 19.04 16.31 -12.91
CA THR A 288 18.46 14.97 -12.85
C THR A 288 19.55 14.02 -12.38
N ILE A 289 19.35 13.39 -11.23
CA ILE A 289 20.29 12.49 -10.60
C ILE A 289 19.74 11.07 -10.74
N GLU A 290 20.58 10.17 -11.25
CA GLU A 290 20.32 8.74 -11.29
C GLU A 290 21.30 8.04 -10.34
N LEU A 291 20.75 7.40 -9.32
CA LEU A 291 21.51 6.69 -8.30
C LEU A 291 21.25 5.19 -8.42
N PRO A 292 22.11 4.45 -9.15
CA PRO A 292 22.00 3.00 -9.28
C PRO A 292 22.35 2.31 -7.96
N PHE A 293 21.62 1.24 -7.63
CA PHE A 293 21.90 0.40 -6.47
C PHE A 293 21.41 -1.04 -6.67
N SER A 294 21.97 -1.97 -5.90
CA SER A 294 21.59 -3.38 -5.95
C SER A 294 21.09 -3.87 -4.60
N VAL A 295 19.99 -4.61 -4.62
CA VAL A 295 19.42 -5.31 -3.48
C VAL A 295 19.79 -6.79 -3.60
N ARG A 296 20.50 -7.35 -2.61
CA ARG A 296 20.98 -8.76 -2.65
C ARG A 296 20.00 -9.77 -2.03
N ARG A 297 19.21 -9.30 -1.07
CA ARG A 297 18.19 -10.05 -0.33
C ARG A 297 16.99 -9.13 -0.15
N ASP A 298 15.80 -9.71 0.07
CA ASP A 298 14.60 -8.91 0.34
C ASP A 298 14.89 -7.79 1.36
N ALA A 299 14.67 -6.56 0.92
CA ALA A 299 14.86 -5.36 1.72
C ALA A 299 13.50 -4.82 2.13
N LYS A 300 13.35 -4.50 3.41
CA LYS A 300 12.13 -3.90 3.99
C LYS A 300 12.41 -2.48 4.39
N GLU A 301 11.36 -1.66 4.46
CA GLU A 301 11.44 -0.26 4.86
C GLU A 301 12.50 0.50 4.07
N VAL A 302 12.56 0.25 2.76
CA VAL A 302 13.46 0.99 1.87
C VAL A 302 12.99 2.43 1.80
N GLU A 303 13.92 3.38 1.92
CA GLU A 303 13.65 4.81 1.88
C GLU A 303 14.54 5.45 0.81
N LEU A 304 13.96 6.35 0.01
CA LEU A 304 14.61 7.25 -0.91
C LEU A 304 14.69 8.60 -0.20
N ARG A 305 15.89 9.13 0.05
CA ARG A 305 16.02 10.31 0.92
C ARG A 305 16.81 11.40 0.25
N THR A 306 16.39 12.62 0.56
CA THR A 306 17.07 13.85 0.16
C THR A 306 17.28 14.66 1.42
N TRP A 307 18.53 14.72 1.88
CA TRP A 307 18.98 15.60 2.95
C TRP A 307 19.58 16.86 2.34
N VAL A 308 19.27 18.01 2.91
CA VAL A 308 19.79 19.32 2.50
C VAL A 308 20.63 19.91 3.62
N SER A 309 21.71 20.61 3.26
CA SER A 309 22.68 21.18 4.20
C SER A 309 22.24 22.52 4.80
N GLY A 310 21.22 23.16 4.22
CA GLY A 310 20.85 24.53 4.55
C GLY A 310 21.78 25.59 3.95
N SER A 311 22.73 25.22 3.07
CA SER A 311 23.60 26.19 2.38
C SER A 311 22.98 26.78 1.10
N ALA A 312 21.95 26.15 0.56
CA ALA A 312 21.30 26.49 -0.70
C ALA A 312 19.77 26.35 -0.62
N THR A 313 19.06 26.99 -1.55
CA THR A 313 17.65 26.69 -1.81
C THR A 313 17.59 25.45 -2.70
N VAL A 314 16.79 24.46 -2.30
CA VAL A 314 16.59 23.21 -3.03
C VAL A 314 15.12 23.00 -3.31
N THR A 315 14.76 22.92 -4.59
CA THR A 315 13.41 22.60 -5.08
C THR A 315 13.43 21.18 -5.64
N PHE A 316 12.82 20.24 -4.93
CA PHE A 316 12.73 18.84 -5.27
C PHE A 316 11.39 18.54 -5.97
N THR A 317 11.45 18.15 -7.24
CA THR A 317 10.27 18.14 -8.14
C THR A 317 9.77 16.74 -8.46
N SER A 318 10.67 15.75 -8.48
CA SER A 318 10.30 14.37 -8.80
C SER A 318 11.20 13.37 -8.10
N ALA A 319 10.64 12.20 -7.86
CA ALA A 319 11.36 11.02 -7.43
C ALA A 319 10.70 9.80 -8.08
N SER A 320 11.51 8.88 -8.57
CA SER A 320 11.02 7.65 -9.17
C SER A 320 12.00 6.50 -8.95
N LEU A 321 11.46 5.30 -8.96
CA LEU A 321 12.22 4.07 -8.87
C LEU A 321 12.02 3.26 -10.15
N ILE A 322 13.12 2.79 -10.70
CA ILE A 322 13.16 1.96 -11.89
C ILE A 322 13.82 0.65 -11.51
N GLY A 323 13.13 -0.48 -11.67
CA GLY A 323 13.75 -1.81 -11.56
C GLY A 323 14.37 -2.21 -12.89
N GLY A 324 15.24 -3.20 -12.92
CA GLY A 324 15.71 -3.78 -14.17
C GLY A 324 17.20 -4.08 -14.20
N ASP A 325 17.64 -4.82 -15.21
CA ASP A 325 19.05 -5.17 -15.38
C ASP A 325 19.79 -4.04 -16.11
N PHE A 326 20.41 -3.14 -15.34
CA PHE A 326 21.15 -1.97 -15.87
C PHE A 326 22.55 -2.30 -16.41
N ASN A 327 22.89 -3.58 -16.57
CA ASN A 327 24.17 -4.01 -17.15
C ASN A 327 24.23 -3.91 -18.69
N ASN A 328 23.19 -3.38 -19.36
CA ASN A 328 23.20 -3.18 -20.81
C ASN A 328 23.21 -1.68 -21.18
N PRO A 329 24.37 -1.10 -21.55
CA PRO A 329 24.50 0.33 -21.87
C PRO A 329 23.73 0.74 -23.14
N SER A 330 23.28 -0.20 -23.97
CA SER A 330 22.49 0.09 -25.19
C SER A 330 21.01 0.42 -24.93
N ARG A 331 20.57 0.41 -23.66
CA ARG A 331 19.20 0.77 -23.25
C ARG A 331 19.11 2.02 -22.38
N MET A 332 20.23 2.71 -22.16
CA MET A 332 20.21 4.09 -21.65
C MET A 332 19.88 4.99 -22.84
N HIS A 333 18.72 5.64 -22.83
CA HIS A 333 18.58 6.85 -23.63
C HIS A 333 19.58 7.87 -23.05
N PRO A 334 20.52 8.40 -23.85
CA PRO A 334 21.46 9.39 -23.36
C PRO A 334 20.67 10.65 -23.05
N VAL A 335 20.47 10.92 -21.75
CA VAL A 335 20.22 12.28 -21.30
C VAL A 335 21.61 12.84 -21.02
N GLU A 336 22.08 13.73 -21.89
CA GLU A 336 23.34 14.46 -21.72
C GLU A 336 23.26 15.33 -20.46
N GLY A 337 23.64 14.76 -19.33
CA GLY A 337 23.95 15.46 -18.09
C GLY A 337 25.46 15.42 -17.84
N PRO A 338 26.02 16.41 -17.12
CA PRO A 338 27.46 16.51 -16.89
C PRO A 338 27.99 15.26 -16.16
N LYS A 339 29.02 14.64 -16.73
CA LYS A 339 29.70 13.46 -16.17
C LYS A 339 30.20 13.76 -14.75
N LEU A 340 29.71 12.99 -13.78
CA LEU A 340 30.20 13.03 -12.40
C LEU A 340 31.64 12.47 -12.31
N PRO A 341 32.51 13.06 -11.47
CA PRO A 341 33.85 12.54 -11.23
C PRO A 341 33.80 11.22 -10.43
N ASN A 342 34.71 10.30 -10.80
CA ASN A 342 34.80 8.93 -10.28
C ASN A 342 34.75 8.86 -8.74
N VAL A 343 33.85 8.02 -8.22
CA VAL A 343 33.83 7.61 -6.82
C VAL A 343 35.05 6.72 -6.56
N VAL A 344 35.95 7.20 -5.70
CA VAL A 344 37.04 6.38 -5.14
C VAL A 344 36.42 5.35 -4.20
N ARG A 345 36.83 4.08 -4.38
CA ARG A 345 36.31 2.90 -3.68
C ARG A 345 36.50 2.93 -2.17
#